data_AF-A0A7C7UKV3-F1
#
_entry.id   AF-A0A7C7UKV3-F1
#
_cell.length_a   1.000
_cell.length_b   1.000
_cell.length_c   1.000
_cell.angle_alpha   90.00
_cell.angle_beta   90.00
_cell.angle_gamma   90.00
#
_symmetry.space_group_name_H-M   'P 1'
#
loop_
_entity.id
_entity.type
_entity.pdbx_description
1 polymer ?
#
loop_
_entity_poly.entity_id
_entity_poly.type
_entity_poly.pdbx_seq_one_letter_code
_entity_poly.pdbx_strand_id
1 'polypeptide(L)'
;MWLSRFKVGLKHSKDEVSEQLGVSYNDLNLDDLCPLLEKSKRAFVSIPKDFSKTGTKGISLHEKGISLYETIGRQIKGIRNTLAMAVLMAIFWVSEALPIPVVALLPMVFLPVLGIAHFKTLSMPGYFPAFSPYMDHLIVLFIGGFTIAEAMKKWGLHERIALHFIKVIGFSPKMIVLSLMVATGFISMFVSNTATTAMMIPIGLAIILSSGEKPRESHFDGVMMLGIAYAASIGGVGTLIGTPPNLVLAGFVDTLLLQDHHF
;
A
#
# COMPACT_ATOMS: atom_id res chain seq x y z
N MET A 1 26.56 5.69 -16.94
CA MET A 1 25.76 6.64 -16.11
C MET A 1 24.77 5.98 -15.14
N TRP A 2 24.49 4.66 -15.22
CA TRP A 2 23.50 3.99 -14.33
C TRP A 2 24.09 3.07 -13.24
N LEU A 3 25.39 2.78 -13.25
CA LEU A 3 26.04 1.94 -12.22
C LEU A 3 26.60 2.74 -11.03
N SER A 4 26.82 4.05 -11.16
CA SER A 4 27.42 4.90 -10.11
C SER A 4 26.50 5.17 -8.92
N ARG A 5 25.23 4.76 -8.97
CA ARG A 5 24.25 4.92 -7.87
C ARG A 5 23.97 3.65 -7.09
N PHE A 6 24.48 2.50 -7.51
CA PHE A 6 24.53 1.32 -6.65
C PHE A 6 25.74 1.43 -5.71
N LYS A 7 25.66 2.38 -4.76
CA LYS A 7 26.47 2.30 -3.54
C LYS A 7 25.97 1.09 -2.76
N VAL A 8 26.48 -0.10 -3.09
CA VAL A 8 26.49 -1.23 -2.15
C VAL A 8 27.57 -0.89 -1.12
N GLY A 9 27.29 0.13 -0.32
CA GLY A 9 28.05 0.40 0.88
C GLY A 9 27.77 -0.74 1.82
N LEU A 10 28.75 -1.62 2.01
CA LEU A 10 28.80 -2.46 3.20
C LEU A 10 28.85 -1.47 4.37
N LYS A 11 27.69 -1.18 4.97
CA LYS A 11 27.49 -0.09 5.94
C LYS A 11 28.51 -0.14 7.10
N HIS A 12 29.18 -1.27 7.32
CA HIS A 12 30.19 -1.52 8.36
C HIS A 12 31.49 -2.22 7.87
N SER A 13 31.85 -2.15 6.58
CA SER A 13 33.21 -2.48 6.10
C SER A 13 34.03 -1.18 6.08
N LYS A 14 35.26 -1.19 6.62
CA LYS A 14 36.15 -0.02 6.58
C LYS A 14 36.58 0.34 5.16
N ASP A 15 36.55 -0.64 4.25
CA ASP A 15 36.99 -0.48 2.87
C ASP A 15 35.79 -0.62 1.91
N GLU A 16 35.74 0.21 0.88
CA GLU A 16 34.73 0.10 -0.18
C GLU A 16 34.99 -1.15 -1.06
N VAL A 17 33.94 -1.69 -1.69
CA VAL A 17 34.06 -2.85 -2.62
C VAL A 17 35.06 -2.54 -3.76
N SER A 18 35.18 -1.26 -4.15
CA SER A 18 36.18 -0.73 -5.08
C SER A 18 37.62 -0.88 -4.60
N GLU A 19 37.89 -0.69 -3.31
CA GLU A 19 39.23 -0.84 -2.72
C GLU A 19 39.63 -2.32 -2.62
N GLN A 20 38.69 -3.19 -2.23
CA GLN A 20 38.94 -4.64 -2.14
C GLN A 20 39.15 -5.29 -3.51
N LEU A 21 38.48 -4.78 -4.55
CA LEU A 21 38.66 -5.22 -5.92
C LEU A 21 39.73 -4.43 -6.67
N GLY A 22 40.23 -3.31 -6.12
CA GLY A 22 41.26 -2.44 -6.71
C GLY A 22 40.84 -1.77 -8.02
N VAL A 23 39.58 -1.34 -8.15
CA VAL A 23 38.98 -0.90 -9.43
C VAL A 23 38.22 0.42 -9.27
N SER A 24 38.46 1.35 -10.19
CA SER A 24 37.69 2.61 -10.34
C SER A 24 36.49 2.40 -11.25
N TYR A 25 35.29 2.77 -10.80
CA TYR A 25 34.02 2.46 -11.48
C TYR A 25 33.80 3.14 -12.85
N ASN A 26 34.61 4.14 -13.19
CA ASN A 26 34.37 4.97 -14.38
C ASN A 26 34.92 4.39 -15.69
N ASP A 27 35.79 3.38 -15.65
CA ASP A 27 36.53 2.87 -16.82
C ASP A 27 36.29 1.38 -17.15
N LEU A 28 35.19 0.79 -16.67
CA LEU A 28 34.88 -0.63 -16.83
C LEU A 28 34.31 -0.98 -18.22
N ASN A 29 35.04 -1.78 -19.00
CA ASN A 29 34.55 -2.39 -20.25
C ASN A 29 34.01 -3.82 -20.03
N LEU A 30 33.28 -4.34 -21.02
CA LEU A 30 32.70 -5.69 -20.96
C LEU A 30 33.78 -6.78 -20.82
N ASP A 31 34.96 -6.55 -21.38
CA ASP A 31 36.09 -7.48 -21.36
C ASP A 31 36.74 -7.61 -19.97
N ASP A 32 36.57 -6.59 -19.12
CA ASP A 32 37.10 -6.56 -17.75
C ASP A 32 36.22 -7.37 -16.77
N LEU A 33 35.01 -7.77 -17.17
CA LEU A 33 34.08 -8.52 -16.31
C LEU A 33 34.59 -9.92 -15.95
N CYS A 34 35.21 -10.64 -16.89
CA CYS A 34 35.73 -11.99 -16.66
C CYS A 34 36.83 -12.04 -15.57
N PRO A 35 37.89 -11.22 -15.62
CA PRO A 35 38.91 -11.21 -14.56
C PRO A 35 38.36 -10.70 -13.22
N LEU A 36 37.41 -9.76 -13.24
CA LEU A 36 36.75 -9.28 -12.02
C LEU A 36 35.85 -10.32 -11.37
N LEU A 37 35.14 -11.12 -12.17
CA LEU A 37 34.38 -12.27 -11.68
C LEU A 37 35.30 -13.26 -10.98
N GLU A 38 36.48 -13.52 -11.53
CA GLU A 38 37.44 -14.44 -10.91
C GLU A 38 38.01 -13.88 -9.59
N LYS A 39 38.28 -12.57 -9.54
CA LYS A 39 38.70 -11.87 -8.31
C LYS A 39 37.59 -11.88 -7.25
N SER A 40 36.33 -11.71 -7.65
CA SER A 40 35.16 -11.75 -6.75
C SER A 40 34.88 -13.13 -6.14
N LYS A 41 35.28 -14.22 -6.81
CA LYS A 41 35.19 -15.58 -6.26
C LYS A 41 36.15 -15.82 -5.09
N ARG A 42 37.26 -15.06 -5.05
CA ARG A 42 38.32 -15.17 -4.04
C ARG A 42 38.20 -14.10 -2.94
N ALA A 43 37.41 -13.05 -3.16
CA ALA A 43 37.12 -12.02 -2.18
C ALA A 43 36.04 -12.51 -1.20
N PHE A 44 36.38 -12.52 0.09
CA PHE A 44 35.47 -12.89 1.16
C PHE A 44 34.97 -11.64 1.88
N VAL A 45 33.65 -11.55 2.05
CA VAL A 45 33.05 -10.45 2.81
C VAL A 45 32.73 -10.96 4.21
N SER A 46 33.27 -10.26 5.21
CA SER A 46 32.82 -10.40 6.60
C SER A 46 31.40 -9.87 6.71
N ILE A 47 30.41 -10.76 6.81
CA ILE A 47 29.01 -10.38 7.03
C ILE A 47 28.83 -10.11 8.54
N PRO A 48 28.51 -8.88 8.97
CA PRO A 48 28.27 -8.59 10.38
C PRO A 48 27.13 -9.43 10.94
N LYS A 49 27.17 -9.79 12.22
CA LYS A 49 26.08 -10.55 12.89
C LYS A 49 24.70 -9.91 12.72
N ASP A 50 24.62 -8.59 12.49
CA ASP A 50 23.37 -7.87 12.24
C ASP A 50 22.74 -8.10 10.86
N PHE A 51 23.47 -8.59 9.86
CA PHE A 51 22.88 -9.03 8.58
C PHE A 51 22.05 -10.32 8.71
N SER A 52 22.07 -10.97 9.88
CA SER A 52 21.05 -11.96 10.24
C SER A 52 19.63 -11.37 10.31
N LYS A 53 19.51 -10.03 10.43
CA LYS A 53 18.22 -9.32 10.51
C LYS A 53 17.63 -8.96 9.14
N THR A 54 18.42 -8.92 8.05
CA THR A 54 17.94 -8.69 6.67
C THR A 54 17.39 -9.96 6.00
N GLY A 55 17.09 -10.98 6.79
CA GLY A 55 16.30 -12.12 6.32
C GLY A 55 17.04 -12.96 5.29
N THR A 56 18.34 -13.22 5.47
CA THR A 56 19.04 -14.32 4.79
C THR A 56 19.54 -15.35 5.80
N LYS A 57 18.61 -16.15 6.34
CA LYS A 57 18.91 -17.42 7.02
C LYS A 57 19.44 -18.46 6.04
N GLY A 58 20.76 -18.45 5.88
CA GLY A 58 21.55 -19.48 5.20
C GLY A 58 23.06 -19.29 5.40
N ILE A 59 23.45 -18.36 6.26
CA ILE A 59 24.84 -18.13 6.64
C ILE A 59 25.12 -19.03 7.83
N SER A 60 25.24 -20.33 7.58
CA SER A 60 26.15 -21.11 8.41
C SER A 60 27.53 -20.50 8.15
N LEU A 61 28.10 -19.84 9.16
CA LEU A 61 29.52 -19.50 9.14
C LEU A 61 30.28 -20.83 9.08
N HIS A 62 30.50 -21.36 7.87
CA HIS A 62 31.68 -22.16 7.64
C HIS A 62 32.85 -21.25 7.99
N GLU A 63 33.86 -21.79 8.69
CA GLU A 63 35.10 -21.10 9.14
C GLU A 63 35.79 -20.21 8.09
N LYS A 64 35.36 -20.20 6.83
CA LYS A 64 35.92 -19.43 5.71
C LYS A 64 35.03 -18.33 5.11
N GLY A 65 33.84 -18.05 5.64
CA GLY A 65 32.97 -16.99 5.11
C GLY A 65 32.35 -17.30 3.73
N ILE A 66 31.50 -16.41 3.22
CA ILE A 66 30.81 -16.55 1.92
C ILE A 66 31.53 -15.67 0.88
N SER A 67 31.74 -16.19 -0.33
CA SER A 67 32.36 -15.40 -1.42
C SER A 67 31.48 -14.22 -1.84
N LEU A 68 32.10 -13.12 -2.26
CA LEU A 68 31.39 -11.95 -2.79
C LEU A 68 30.51 -12.34 -3.99
N TYR A 69 31.02 -13.21 -4.88
CA TYR A 69 30.27 -13.75 -6.02
C TYR A 69 28.95 -14.43 -5.61
N GLU A 70 28.99 -15.30 -4.60
CA GLU A 70 27.80 -16.03 -4.14
C GLU A 70 26.77 -15.09 -3.47
N THR A 71 27.26 -14.07 -2.76
CA THR A 71 26.40 -13.05 -2.14
C THR A 71 25.68 -12.21 -3.19
N ILE A 72 26.42 -11.74 -4.21
CA ILE A 72 25.85 -10.98 -5.34
C ILE A 72 24.86 -11.85 -6.12
N GLY A 73 25.21 -13.09 -6.42
CA GLY A 73 24.33 -14.02 -7.13
C GLY A 73 23.00 -14.27 -6.39
N ARG A 74 23.05 -14.43 -5.06
CA ARG A 74 21.84 -14.57 -4.22
C ARG A 74 21.00 -13.28 -4.23
N GLN A 75 21.63 -12.11 -4.15
CA GLN A 75 20.92 -10.81 -4.20
C GLN A 75 20.22 -10.60 -5.55
N ILE A 76 20.90 -10.85 -6.67
CA ILE A 76 20.32 -10.72 -8.02
C ILE A 76 19.11 -11.65 -8.17
N LYS A 77 19.21 -12.89 -7.68
CA LYS A 77 18.10 -13.85 -7.70
C LYS A 77 16.91 -13.35 -6.86
N GLY A 78 17.17 -12.77 -5.68
CA GLY A 78 16.15 -12.15 -4.83
C GLY A 78 15.44 -11.01 -5.54
N ILE A 79 16.19 -10.05 -6.09
CA ILE A 79 15.63 -8.90 -6.83
C ILE A 79 14.78 -9.36 -8.01
N ARG A 80 15.27 -10.32 -8.80
CA ARG A 80 14.53 -10.88 -9.94
C ARG A 80 13.20 -11.49 -9.50
N ASN A 81 13.20 -12.29 -8.44
CA ASN A 81 12.00 -12.94 -7.94
C ASN A 81 11.00 -11.92 -7.38
N THR A 82 11.47 -10.90 -6.65
CA THR A 82 10.63 -9.81 -6.16
C THR A 82 10.01 -9.01 -7.31
N LEU A 83 10.78 -8.70 -8.35
CA LEU A 83 10.28 -7.99 -9.54
C LEU A 83 9.23 -8.82 -10.29
N ALA A 84 9.50 -10.11 -10.50
CA ALA A 84 8.54 -11.01 -11.14
C ALA A 84 7.23 -11.09 -10.35
N MET A 85 7.31 -11.16 -9.02
CA MET A 85 6.13 -11.12 -8.15
C MET A 85 5.40 -9.77 -8.24
N ALA A 86 6.12 -8.65 -8.25
CA ALA A 86 5.50 -7.32 -8.38
C ALA A 86 4.75 -7.16 -9.70
N VAL A 87 5.34 -7.62 -10.82
CA VAL A 87 4.67 -7.64 -12.13
C VAL A 87 3.45 -8.55 -12.11
N LEU A 88 3.56 -9.74 -11.51
CA LEU A 88 2.43 -10.66 -11.36
C LEU A 88 1.27 -10.03 -10.57
N MET A 89 1.58 -9.36 -9.46
CA MET A 89 0.61 -8.64 -8.63
C MET A 89 -0.06 -7.51 -9.41
N ALA A 90 0.72 -6.74 -10.18
CA ALA A 90 0.19 -5.67 -11.03
C ALA A 90 -0.77 -6.22 -12.10
N ILE A 91 -0.43 -7.33 -12.74
CA ILE A 91 -1.31 -8.00 -13.71
C ILE A 91 -2.62 -8.43 -13.02
N PHE A 92 -2.55 -9.06 -11.85
CA PHE A 92 -3.75 -9.49 -11.14
C PHE A 92 -4.63 -8.33 -10.66
N TRP A 93 -4.03 -7.22 -10.20
CA TRP A 93 -4.80 -6.05 -9.79
C TRP A 93 -5.44 -5.31 -10.96
N VAL A 94 -4.76 -5.19 -12.10
CA VAL A 94 -5.32 -4.49 -13.29
C VAL A 94 -6.37 -5.36 -13.99
N SER A 95 -6.16 -6.67 -14.05
CA SER A 95 -7.11 -7.59 -14.70
C SER A 95 -8.32 -7.95 -13.84
N GLU A 96 -8.25 -7.70 -12.52
CA GLU A 96 -9.24 -8.13 -11.53
C GLU A 96 -9.62 -9.63 -11.66
N ALA A 97 -8.72 -10.48 -12.15
CA ALA A 97 -8.97 -11.90 -12.40
C ALA A 97 -9.29 -12.69 -11.12
N LEU A 98 -8.88 -12.18 -9.95
CA LEU A 98 -9.20 -12.68 -8.62
C LEU A 98 -9.61 -11.51 -7.71
N PRO A 99 -10.42 -11.74 -6.67
CA PRO A 99 -10.78 -10.69 -5.72
C PRO A 99 -9.54 -10.03 -5.10
N ILE A 100 -9.55 -8.70 -4.99
CA ILE A 100 -8.42 -7.91 -4.46
C ILE A 100 -7.86 -8.46 -3.13
N PRO A 101 -8.69 -8.89 -2.15
CA PRO A 101 -8.18 -9.47 -0.91
C PRO A 101 -7.39 -10.77 -1.11
N VAL A 102 -7.79 -11.61 -2.06
CA VAL A 102 -7.10 -12.88 -2.36
C VAL A 102 -5.72 -12.57 -2.95
N VAL A 103 -5.65 -11.65 -3.90
CA VAL A 103 -4.39 -11.21 -4.52
C VAL A 103 -3.48 -10.58 -3.46
N ALA A 104 -4.03 -9.74 -2.58
CA ALA A 104 -3.28 -9.08 -1.50
C ALA A 104 -2.65 -10.05 -0.49
N LEU A 105 -3.15 -11.30 -0.37
CA LEU A 105 -2.58 -12.34 0.49
C LEU A 105 -1.50 -13.18 -0.21
N LEU A 106 -1.39 -13.14 -1.55
CA LEU A 106 -0.38 -13.91 -2.29
C LEU A 106 1.06 -13.64 -1.81
N PRO A 107 1.48 -12.39 -1.48
CA PRO A 107 2.81 -12.14 -0.94
C PRO A 107 3.11 -12.90 0.36
N MET A 108 2.10 -13.19 1.19
CA MET A 108 2.30 -14.01 2.40
C MET A 108 2.82 -15.42 2.08
N VAL A 109 2.45 -15.97 0.93
CA VAL A 109 2.85 -17.32 0.50
C VAL A 109 4.09 -17.25 -0.38
N PHE A 110 4.11 -16.35 -1.36
CA PHE A 110 5.21 -16.28 -2.33
C PHE A 110 6.51 -15.74 -1.73
N LEU A 111 6.48 -14.76 -0.83
CA LEU A 111 7.71 -14.21 -0.26
C LEU A 111 8.50 -15.26 0.56
N PRO A 112 7.87 -16.10 1.39
CA PRO A 112 8.54 -17.24 2.01
C PRO A 112 9.01 -18.31 1.01
N VAL A 113 8.13 -18.74 0.10
CA VAL A 113 8.41 -19.85 -0.84
C VAL A 113 9.54 -19.50 -1.80
N LEU A 114 9.61 -18.24 -2.27
CA LEU A 114 10.67 -17.75 -3.15
C LEU A 114 11.98 -17.46 -2.40
N GLY A 115 12.00 -17.63 -1.06
CA GLY A 115 13.16 -17.33 -0.23
C GLY A 115 13.53 -15.85 -0.24
N ILE A 116 12.54 -14.95 -0.37
CA ILE A 116 12.76 -13.50 -0.33
C ILE A 116 12.66 -13.03 1.12
N ALA A 117 11.64 -13.47 1.86
CA ALA A 117 11.45 -13.17 3.27
C ALA A 117 11.78 -14.42 4.11
N HIS A 118 12.87 -14.37 4.89
CA HIS A 118 13.25 -15.51 5.74
C HIS A 118 12.73 -15.38 7.17
N PHE A 119 12.68 -16.51 7.88
CA PHE A 119 12.35 -16.60 9.30
C PHE A 119 13.22 -15.66 10.17
N LYS A 120 12.60 -14.66 10.79
CA LYS A 120 13.23 -13.93 11.90
C LYS A 120 12.98 -14.73 13.17
N THR A 121 13.98 -15.50 13.60
CA THR A 121 13.90 -16.44 14.73
C THR A 121 13.81 -15.77 16.10
N LEU A 122 13.81 -14.43 16.15
CA LEU A 122 13.93 -13.69 17.39
C LEU A 122 12.59 -13.37 18.09
N SER A 123 11.43 -13.79 17.57
CA SER A 123 10.17 -13.44 18.27
C SER A 123 9.13 -14.55 18.37
N MET A 124 8.94 -15.44 17.38
CA MET A 124 8.13 -16.67 17.55
C MET A 124 8.48 -17.71 16.46
N PRO A 125 8.47 -19.02 16.76
CA PRO A 125 8.46 -20.05 15.72
C PRO A 125 7.19 -19.89 14.86
N GLY A 126 7.35 -19.68 13.55
CA GLY A 126 6.23 -19.48 12.60
C GLY A 126 6.02 -18.04 12.11
N TYR A 127 6.69 -17.05 12.69
CA TYR A 127 6.55 -15.65 12.26
C TYR A 127 7.45 -15.30 11.08
N PHE A 128 6.85 -14.92 9.95
CA PHE A 128 7.56 -14.35 8.82
C PHE A 128 7.52 -12.81 8.90
N PRO A 129 8.64 -12.11 8.71
CA PRO A 129 8.65 -10.64 8.58
C PRO A 129 7.69 -10.13 7.51
N ALA A 130 7.40 -10.94 6.49
CA ALA A 130 6.41 -10.66 5.46
C ALA A 130 4.99 -10.45 6.00
N PHE A 131 4.67 -10.93 7.21
CA PHE A 131 3.36 -10.76 7.82
C PHE A 131 3.21 -9.44 8.58
N SER A 132 4.32 -8.79 8.95
CA SER A 132 4.31 -7.54 9.72
C SER A 132 3.41 -6.46 9.12
N PRO A 133 3.42 -6.20 7.80
CA PRO A 133 2.60 -5.13 7.21
C PRO A 133 1.10 -5.38 7.30
N TYR A 134 0.65 -6.62 7.50
CA TYR A 134 -0.77 -6.96 7.56
C TYR A 134 -1.42 -6.63 8.90
N MET A 135 -0.63 -6.38 9.94
CA MET A 135 -1.10 -5.98 11.27
C MET A 135 -0.63 -4.57 11.63
N ASP A 136 -0.47 -3.71 10.63
CA ASP A 136 -0.18 -2.30 10.86
C ASP A 136 -1.32 -1.60 11.62
N HIS A 137 -0.97 -0.66 12.49
CA HIS A 137 -1.95 0.10 13.29
C HIS A 137 -2.99 0.85 12.42
N LEU A 138 -2.63 1.24 11.19
CA LEU A 138 -3.53 1.84 10.22
C LEU A 138 -4.63 0.86 9.76
N ILE A 139 -4.32 -0.44 9.68
CA ILE A 139 -5.32 -1.47 9.35
C ILE A 139 -6.31 -1.62 10.51
N VAL A 140 -5.83 -1.61 11.76
CA VAL A 140 -6.69 -1.65 12.95
C VAL A 140 -7.60 -0.43 13.01
N LEU A 141 -7.08 0.76 12.69
CA LEU A 141 -7.86 1.98 12.57
C LEU A 141 -9.01 1.83 11.55
N PHE A 142 -8.74 1.19 10.40
CA PHE A 142 -9.73 0.97 9.35
C PHE A 142 -10.86 0.04 9.80
N ILE A 143 -10.53 -1.03 10.53
CA ILE A 143 -11.52 -1.94 11.14
C ILE A 143 -12.44 -1.16 12.09
N GLY A 144 -11.87 -0.27 12.92
CA GLY A 144 -12.64 0.61 13.79
C GLY A 144 -13.56 1.55 13.02
N GLY A 145 -13.05 2.18 11.96
CA GLY A 145 -13.81 3.05 11.05
C GLY A 145 -15.01 2.35 10.42
N PHE A 146 -14.80 1.16 9.85
CA PHE A 146 -15.89 0.36 9.28
C PHE A 146 -16.92 -0.11 10.31
N THR A 147 -16.48 -0.40 11.53
CA THR A 147 -17.41 -0.76 12.61
C THR A 147 -18.32 0.42 12.96
N ILE A 148 -17.78 1.63 13.05
CA ILE A 148 -18.56 2.87 13.28
C ILE A 148 -19.51 3.12 12.09
N ALA A 149 -19.03 2.94 10.87
CA ALA A 149 -19.84 3.10 9.65
C ALA A 149 -21.06 2.14 9.64
N GLU A 150 -20.85 0.86 9.92
CA GLU A 150 -21.95 -0.11 9.96
C GLU A 150 -22.90 0.14 11.14
N ALA A 151 -22.40 0.61 12.28
CA ALA A 151 -23.26 1.05 13.38
C ALA A 151 -24.12 2.25 12.97
N MET A 152 -23.56 3.25 12.30
CA MET A 152 -24.30 4.42 11.78
C MET A 152 -25.41 4.00 10.82
N LYS A 153 -25.16 2.98 9.99
CA LYS A 153 -26.18 2.37 9.13
C LYS A 153 -27.28 1.70 9.94
N LYS A 154 -26.89 0.78 10.84
CA LYS A 154 -27.82 -0.01 11.67
C LYS A 154 -28.79 0.85 12.48
N TRP A 155 -28.33 1.99 12.98
CA TRP A 155 -29.14 2.90 13.79
C TRP A 155 -29.90 3.96 12.98
N GLY A 156 -29.80 3.97 11.65
CA GLY A 156 -30.43 4.98 10.78
C GLY A 156 -29.89 6.40 11.03
N LEU A 157 -28.66 6.53 11.53
CA LEU A 157 -28.09 7.84 11.86
C LEU A 157 -27.80 8.65 10.59
N HIS A 158 -27.33 8.00 9.53
CA HIS A 158 -27.11 8.58 8.21
C HIS A 158 -28.39 9.25 7.65
N GLU A 159 -29.55 8.60 7.77
CA GLU A 159 -30.85 9.17 7.36
C GLU A 159 -31.21 10.42 8.18
N ARG A 160 -31.05 10.36 9.50
CA ARG A 160 -31.30 11.51 10.38
C ARG A 160 -30.43 12.71 10.03
N ILE A 161 -29.15 12.46 9.73
CA ILE A 161 -28.22 13.50 9.29
C ILE A 161 -28.68 14.08 7.95
N ALA A 162 -29.01 13.25 6.96
CA ALA A 162 -29.48 13.71 5.66
C ALA A 162 -30.74 14.58 5.77
N LEU A 163 -31.75 14.12 6.50
CA LEU A 163 -32.99 14.87 6.73
C LEU A 163 -32.74 16.16 7.53
N HIS A 164 -31.80 16.16 8.47
CA HIS A 164 -31.41 17.36 9.19
C HIS A 164 -30.81 18.42 8.26
N PHE A 165 -29.91 18.03 7.35
CA PHE A 165 -29.37 18.95 6.35
C PHE A 165 -30.44 19.50 5.42
N ILE A 166 -31.36 18.65 4.93
CA ILE A 166 -32.49 19.09 4.09
C ILE A 166 -33.34 20.13 4.84
N LYS A 167 -33.62 19.89 6.12
CA LYS A 167 -34.40 20.81 6.95
C LYS A 167 -33.71 22.17 7.15
N VAL A 168 -32.39 22.17 7.31
CA VAL A 168 -31.60 23.39 7.58
C VAL A 168 -31.36 24.22 6.32
N ILE A 169 -31.04 23.57 5.20
CA ILE A 169 -30.66 24.24 3.95
C ILE A 169 -31.91 24.66 3.14
N GLY A 170 -32.94 23.82 3.08
CA GLY A 170 -34.24 24.16 2.50
C GLY A 170 -34.76 23.17 1.45
N PHE A 171 -35.97 23.44 0.96
CA PHE A 171 -36.81 22.49 0.21
C PHE A 171 -36.95 22.79 -1.29
N SER A 172 -36.23 23.78 -1.85
CA SER A 172 -36.26 23.96 -3.31
C SER A 172 -35.45 22.86 -4.00
N PRO A 173 -35.77 22.44 -5.26
CA PRO A 173 -35.09 21.33 -5.92
C PRO A 173 -33.56 21.45 -5.91
N LYS A 174 -33.04 22.65 -6.16
CA LYS A 174 -31.59 22.94 -6.11
C LYS A 174 -31.02 22.78 -4.70
N MET A 175 -31.74 23.24 -3.68
CA MET A 175 -31.30 23.16 -2.29
C MET A 175 -31.38 21.73 -1.75
N ILE A 176 -32.34 20.93 -2.19
CA ILE A 176 -32.43 19.50 -1.86
C ILE A 176 -31.22 18.75 -2.40
N VAL A 177 -30.85 18.98 -3.66
CA VAL A 177 -29.61 18.41 -4.24
C VAL A 177 -28.40 18.83 -3.41
N LEU A 178 -28.24 20.13 -3.15
CA LEU A 178 -27.13 20.64 -2.34
C LEU A 178 -27.10 20.01 -0.94
N SER A 179 -28.25 19.87 -0.29
CA SER A 179 -28.37 19.26 1.04
C SER A 179 -27.91 17.82 1.04
N LEU A 180 -28.33 17.04 0.04
CA LEU A 180 -27.91 15.66 -0.13
C LEU A 180 -26.42 15.58 -0.44
N MET A 181 -25.86 16.47 -1.25
CA MET A 181 -24.43 16.53 -1.51
C MET A 181 -23.64 16.82 -0.22
N VAL A 182 -24.04 17.82 0.55
CA VAL A 182 -23.37 18.17 1.82
C VAL A 182 -23.46 17.01 2.81
N ALA A 183 -24.65 16.42 2.99
CA ALA A 183 -24.83 15.27 3.87
C ALA A 183 -24.01 14.07 3.42
N THR A 184 -24.02 13.76 2.12
CA THR A 184 -23.26 12.63 1.54
C THR A 184 -21.77 12.84 1.74
N GLY A 185 -21.26 14.03 1.43
CA GLY A 185 -19.84 14.35 1.62
C GLY A 185 -19.43 14.24 3.09
N PHE A 186 -20.26 14.75 4.00
CA PHE A 186 -20.00 14.64 5.44
C PHE A 186 -20.00 13.19 5.93
N ILE A 187 -20.96 12.37 5.51
CA ILE A 187 -21.00 10.94 5.90
C ILE A 187 -19.80 10.21 5.29
N SER A 188 -19.43 10.52 4.05
CA SER A 188 -18.31 9.88 3.35
C SER A 188 -16.94 10.21 3.93
N MET A 189 -16.84 11.21 4.80
CA MET A 189 -15.63 11.44 5.59
C MET A 189 -15.32 10.27 6.53
N PHE A 190 -16.34 9.55 7.00
CA PHE A 190 -16.19 8.50 8.02
C PHE A 190 -16.59 7.12 7.51
N VAL A 191 -17.27 7.06 6.36
CA VAL A 191 -17.81 5.86 5.73
C VAL A 191 -17.23 5.75 4.31
N SER A 192 -16.98 4.54 3.81
CA SER A 192 -16.43 4.37 2.46
C SER A 192 -17.36 4.96 1.40
N ASN A 193 -16.79 5.58 0.37
CA ASN A 193 -17.53 6.24 -0.71
C ASN A 193 -18.63 5.34 -1.32
N THR A 194 -18.31 4.07 -1.56
CA THR A 194 -19.26 3.08 -2.10
C THR A 194 -20.41 2.81 -1.13
N ALA A 195 -20.12 2.64 0.16
CA ALA A 195 -21.16 2.39 1.17
C ALA A 195 -22.03 3.63 1.39
N THR A 196 -21.42 4.82 1.49
CA THR A 196 -22.13 6.11 1.60
C THR A 196 -23.08 6.30 0.41
N THR A 197 -22.60 6.07 -0.81
CA THR A 197 -23.42 6.18 -2.03
C THR A 197 -24.59 5.21 -1.98
N ALA A 198 -24.34 3.94 -1.64
CA ALA A 198 -25.38 2.92 -1.53
C ALA A 198 -26.44 3.25 -0.45
N MET A 199 -26.04 3.90 0.66
CA MET A 199 -26.96 4.35 1.71
C MET A 199 -27.79 5.57 1.26
N MET A 200 -27.22 6.47 0.46
CA MET A 200 -27.87 7.72 0.05
C MET A 200 -28.74 7.58 -1.21
N ILE A 201 -28.45 6.61 -2.08
CA ILE A 201 -29.25 6.34 -3.29
C ILE A 201 -30.75 6.14 -2.97
N PRO A 202 -31.16 5.30 -1.99
CA PRO A 202 -32.57 5.11 -1.67
C PRO A 202 -33.27 6.42 -1.27
N ILE A 203 -32.59 7.30 -0.52
CA ILE A 203 -33.11 8.60 -0.10
C ILE A 203 -33.28 9.51 -1.31
N GLY A 204 -32.24 9.61 -2.15
CA GLY A 204 -32.30 10.39 -3.39
C GLY A 204 -33.40 9.89 -4.34
N LEU A 205 -33.57 8.58 -4.45
CA LEU A 205 -34.64 7.97 -5.23
C LEU A 205 -36.02 8.29 -4.67
N ALA A 206 -36.22 8.19 -3.35
CA ALA A 206 -37.49 8.55 -2.71
C ALA A 206 -37.88 10.01 -3.00
N ILE A 207 -36.90 10.92 -3.00
CA ILE A 207 -37.11 12.34 -3.32
C ILE A 207 -37.47 12.53 -4.80
N ILE A 208 -36.77 11.87 -5.71
CA ILE A 208 -37.07 11.92 -7.16
C ILE A 208 -38.48 11.41 -7.42
N LEU A 209 -38.88 10.29 -6.81
CA LEU A 209 -40.22 9.74 -6.98
C LEU A 209 -41.31 10.65 -6.38
N SER A 210 -40.99 11.40 -5.33
CA SER A 210 -41.91 12.34 -4.69
C SER A 210 -42.04 13.69 -5.41
N SER A 211 -41.08 14.06 -6.27
CA SER A 211 -41.07 15.37 -6.93
C SER A 211 -42.13 15.52 -8.02
N GLY A 212 -42.74 14.41 -8.45
CA GLY A 212 -43.73 14.39 -9.53
C GLY A 212 -43.14 14.67 -10.92
N GLU A 213 -41.82 14.82 -11.03
CA GLU A 213 -41.14 14.94 -12.32
C GLU A 213 -41.05 13.58 -12.99
N LYS A 214 -41.41 13.53 -14.28
CA LYS A 214 -41.30 12.28 -15.04
C LYS A 214 -39.83 11.94 -15.27
N PRO A 215 -39.40 10.69 -15.04
CA PRO A 215 -38.05 10.25 -15.34
C PRO A 215 -37.67 10.57 -16.79
N ARG A 216 -36.47 11.12 -17.01
CA ARG A 216 -35.94 11.58 -18.32
C ARG A 216 -36.59 12.81 -18.97
N GLU A 217 -37.65 13.40 -18.40
CA GLU A 217 -38.17 14.69 -18.90
C GLU A 217 -37.45 15.89 -18.24
N SER A 218 -36.83 15.69 -17.08
CA SER A 218 -35.97 16.67 -16.42
C SER A 218 -34.57 16.10 -16.20
N HIS A 219 -33.59 16.98 -15.96
CA HIS A 219 -32.23 16.58 -15.55
C HIS A 219 -32.10 16.35 -14.03
N PHE A 220 -33.20 16.43 -13.27
CA PHE A 220 -33.16 16.42 -11.82
C PHE A 220 -32.67 15.08 -11.25
N ASP A 221 -33.12 13.97 -11.84
CA ASP A 221 -32.71 12.62 -11.46
C ASP A 221 -31.20 12.39 -11.64
N GLY A 222 -30.67 12.74 -12.81
CA GLY A 222 -29.26 12.64 -13.15
C GLY A 222 -28.41 13.53 -12.26
N VAL A 223 -28.82 14.79 -12.07
CA VAL A 223 -28.11 15.74 -11.20
C VAL A 223 -28.11 15.27 -9.75
N MET A 224 -29.21 14.71 -9.25
CA MET A 224 -29.30 14.17 -7.90
C MET A 224 -28.35 12.99 -7.69
N MET A 225 -28.44 11.98 -8.58
CA MET A 225 -27.64 10.75 -8.47
C MET A 225 -26.14 11.03 -8.67
N LEU A 226 -25.78 11.85 -9.66
CA LEU A 226 -24.39 12.28 -9.88
C LEU A 226 -23.88 13.15 -8.73
N GLY A 227 -24.73 14.04 -8.20
CA GLY A 227 -24.42 14.86 -7.04
C GLY A 227 -24.02 14.02 -5.83
N ILE A 228 -24.80 12.99 -5.51
CA ILE A 228 -24.48 12.03 -4.45
C ILE A 228 -23.14 11.32 -4.74
N ALA A 229 -22.94 10.79 -5.95
CA ALA A 229 -21.73 10.05 -6.29
C ALA A 229 -20.44 10.90 -6.20
N TYR A 230 -20.47 12.13 -6.72
CA TYR A 230 -19.35 13.06 -6.62
C TYR A 230 -19.13 13.54 -5.19
N ALA A 231 -20.20 13.87 -4.47
CA ALA A 231 -20.09 14.30 -3.08
C ALA A 231 -19.49 13.21 -2.19
N ALA A 232 -19.85 11.93 -2.39
CA ALA A 232 -19.22 10.82 -1.68
C ALA A 232 -17.72 10.75 -1.98
N SER A 233 -17.34 10.85 -3.25
CA SER A 233 -15.93 10.83 -3.67
C SER A 233 -15.12 11.98 -3.07
N ILE A 234 -15.68 13.18 -3.05
CA ILE A 234 -15.04 14.38 -2.46
C ILE A 234 -15.02 14.30 -0.93
N GLY A 235 -16.08 13.80 -0.30
CA GLY A 235 -16.13 13.62 1.16
C GLY A 235 -15.08 12.64 1.66
N GLY A 236 -14.82 11.59 0.89
CA GLY A 236 -13.83 10.54 1.21
C GLY A 236 -12.39 11.04 1.35
N VAL A 237 -12.04 12.20 0.78
CA VAL A 237 -10.71 12.80 0.99
C VAL A 237 -10.61 13.65 2.25
N GLY A 238 -11.73 13.88 2.94
CA GLY A 238 -11.80 14.79 4.10
C GLY A 238 -11.15 14.25 5.38
N THR A 239 -11.04 12.92 5.55
CA THR A 239 -10.35 12.33 6.70
C THR A 239 -9.50 11.14 6.31
N LEU A 240 -8.61 10.73 7.22
CA LEU A 240 -7.73 9.59 7.04
C LEU A 240 -8.51 8.27 6.83
N ILE A 241 -9.70 8.13 7.41
CA ILE A 241 -10.50 6.90 7.38
C ILE A 241 -11.42 6.85 6.15
N GLY A 242 -11.67 7.98 5.49
CA GLY A 242 -12.64 8.09 4.40
C GLY A 242 -12.34 7.19 3.21
N THR A 243 -11.06 7.08 2.79
CA THR A 243 -10.67 6.21 1.68
C THR A 243 -9.32 5.50 1.89
N PRO A 244 -9.14 4.27 1.34
CA PRO A 244 -7.87 3.54 1.45
C PRO A 244 -6.62 4.31 0.97
N PRO A 245 -6.65 5.09 -0.13
CA PRO A 245 -5.48 5.87 -0.55
C PRO A 245 -4.95 6.86 0.50
N ASN A 246 -5.83 7.44 1.34
CA ASN A 246 -5.41 8.37 2.39
C ASN A 246 -4.52 7.67 3.43
N LEU A 247 -4.85 6.42 3.77
CA LEU A 247 -4.04 5.59 4.69
C LEU A 247 -2.74 5.14 4.06
N VAL A 248 -2.77 4.73 2.80
CA VAL A 248 -1.54 4.37 2.07
C VAL A 248 -0.57 5.56 2.08
N LEU A 249 -1.09 6.76 1.79
CA LEU A 249 -0.31 7.99 1.88
C LEU A 249 0.23 8.23 3.29
N ALA A 250 -0.59 8.09 4.34
CA ALA A 250 -0.13 8.26 5.72
C ALA A 250 0.95 7.24 6.11
N GLY A 251 0.81 5.97 5.71
CA GLY A 251 1.84 4.95 5.91
C GLY A 251 3.14 5.28 5.18
N PHE A 252 3.06 5.80 3.95
CA PHE A 252 4.24 6.29 3.23
C PHE A 252 4.90 7.49 3.92
N VAL A 253 4.10 8.44 4.43
CA VAL A 253 4.61 9.61 5.16
C VAL A 253 5.29 9.19 6.46
N ASP A 254 4.71 8.27 7.22
CA ASP A 254 5.31 7.75 8.46
C ASP A 254 6.66 7.08 8.17
N THR A 255 6.70 6.25 7.12
CA THR A 255 7.93 5.55 6.71
C THR A 255 9.02 6.50 6.21
N LEU A 256 8.66 7.52 5.41
CA LEU A 256 9.63 8.37 4.71
C LEU A 256 10.04 9.63 5.50
N LEU A 257 9.15 10.20 6.31
CA LEU A 257 9.41 11.48 6.99
C LEU A 257 9.67 11.33 8.47
N LEU A 258 9.09 10.35 9.16
CA LEU A 258 9.19 10.24 10.62
C LEU A 258 10.28 9.26 11.08
N GLN A 259 10.69 8.33 10.22
CA GLN A 259 11.75 7.37 10.55
C GLN A 259 13.17 7.99 10.59
N ASP A 260 13.38 9.17 9.99
CA ASP A 260 14.66 9.90 10.02
C ASP A 260 14.86 10.73 11.30
N HIS A 261 13.83 10.89 12.15
CA HIS A 261 13.89 11.73 13.36
C HIS A 261 14.10 10.96 14.67
N HIS A 262 14.31 9.65 14.62
CA HIS A 262 14.69 8.83 15.78
C HIS A 262 16.19 8.48 15.73
N PHE A 263 17.03 9.47 16.03
CA PHE A 263 18.44 9.31 16.42
C PHE A 263 18.65 9.85 17.84
#